data_AF-A0A8J3N0Q7-F1
#
_entry.id   AF-A0A8J3N0Q7-F1
#
_cell.length_a   1.000
_cell.length_b   1.000
_cell.length_c   1.000
_cell.angle_alpha   90.00
_cell.angle_beta   90.00
_cell.angle_gamma   90.00
#
_symmetry.space_group_name_H-M   'P 1'
#
loop_
_entity.id
_entity.type
_entity.pdbx_description
1 polymer ?
#
loop_
_entity_poly.entity_id
_entity_poly.type
_entity_poly.pdbx_seq_one_letter_code
_entity_poly.pdbx_strand_id
1 'polypeptide(L)'
;MPVYNNKQTANPTFSDKRIKRGLYRAADGTLINADCNGSYNIIRKVAPDAWKLVEGVEDGKGHKPAVHPVRIVVDPLTKPKREILALL
;
A
#
# COMPACT_ATOMS: atom_id res chain seq x y z
N MET A 1 2.40 -9.55 -9.90
CA MET A 1 2.71 -10.60 -8.89
C MET A 1 2.33 -11.95 -9.47
N PRO A 2 3.27 -12.88 -9.60
CA PRO A 2 2.97 -14.22 -10.08
C PRO A 2 2.11 -14.97 -9.06
N VAL A 3 1.12 -15.71 -9.56
CA VAL A 3 0.26 -16.60 -8.78
C VAL A 3 0.88 -17.98 -8.83
N TYR A 4 1.00 -18.64 -7.68
CA TYR A 4 1.52 -20.00 -7.63
C TYR A 4 0.57 -20.95 -8.36
N ASN A 5 1.07 -21.70 -9.34
CA ASN A 5 0.35 -22.73 -10.04
C ASN A 5 1.24 -23.98 -10.11
N ASN A 6 0.75 -25.10 -9.59
CA ASN A 6 1.49 -26.37 -9.53
C ASN A 6 1.75 -27.00 -10.92
N LYS A 7 1.09 -26.51 -11.98
CA LYS A 7 1.32 -26.91 -13.37
C LYS A 7 2.28 -25.99 -14.12
N GLN A 8 2.79 -24.94 -13.47
CA GLN A 8 3.67 -23.97 -14.11
C GLN A 8 5.09 -24.55 -14.20
N THR A 9 5.56 -24.75 -15.43
CA THR A 9 6.91 -25.29 -15.72
C THR A 9 7.97 -24.20 -15.85
N ALA A 10 7.55 -22.95 -16.07
CA ALA A 10 8.44 -21.81 -16.26
C ALA A 10 8.63 -21.02 -14.95
N ASN A 11 9.87 -20.60 -14.70
CA ASN A 11 10.20 -19.75 -13.55
C ASN A 11 9.42 -18.42 -13.64
N PRO A 12 8.71 -18.01 -12.58
CA PRO A 12 7.96 -16.77 -12.59
C PRO A 12 8.91 -15.56 -12.69
N THR A 13 8.71 -14.73 -13.71
CA THR A 13 9.41 -13.45 -13.84
C THR A 13 8.72 -12.40 -12.99
N PHE A 14 9.49 -11.72 -12.13
CA PHE A 14 9.00 -10.62 -11.32
C PHE A 14 9.48 -9.29 -11.91
N SER A 15 8.57 -8.31 -12.03
CA SER A 15 8.90 -6.93 -12.41
C SER A 15 9.62 -6.16 -11.31
N ASP A 16 9.63 -6.70 -10.09
CA ASP A 16 10.00 -6.02 -8.86
C ASP A 16 11.20 -6.74 -8.22
N LYS A 17 12.00 -6.06 -7.38
CA LYS A 17 13.22 -6.65 -6.79
C LYS A 17 13.48 -6.21 -5.36
N ARG A 18 13.73 -7.17 -4.45
CA ARG A 18 14.31 -6.87 -3.12
C ARG A 18 15.80 -6.53 -3.30
N ILE A 19 16.22 -5.37 -2.83
CA ILE A 19 17.62 -4.94 -2.91
C ILE A 19 18.39 -5.49 -1.70
N LYS A 20 17.86 -5.26 -0.50
CA LYS A 20 18.44 -5.70 0.78
C LYS A 20 17.34 -5.85 1.86
N ARG A 21 17.72 -6.26 3.08
CA ARG A 21 16.77 -6.28 4.20
C ARG A 21 16.19 -4.88 4.43
N GLY A 22 14.87 -4.80 4.60
CA GLY A 22 14.14 -3.54 4.76
C GLY A 22 13.95 -2.71 3.47
N LEU A 23 14.55 -3.08 2.33
CA LEU A 23 14.46 -2.27 1.09
C LEU A 23 14.05 -3.09 -0.13
N TYR A 24 12.97 -2.65 -0.76
CA TYR A 24 12.37 -3.26 -1.94
C TYR A 24 12.15 -2.21 -3.02
N ARG A 25 12.34 -2.58 -4.28
CA ARG A 25 12.11 -1.72 -5.44
C ARG A 25 10.97 -2.28 -6.28
N ALA A 26 9.90 -1.51 -6.41
CA ALA A 26 8.77 -1.81 -7.27
C ALA A 26 9.13 -1.64 -8.76
N ALA A 27 8.26 -2.13 -9.64
CA ALA A 27 8.44 -2.06 -11.10
C ALA A 27 8.66 -0.63 -11.63
N ASP A 28 8.01 0.36 -11.03
CA ASP A 28 8.12 1.79 -11.35
C ASP A 28 9.39 2.45 -10.78
N GLY A 29 10.25 1.69 -10.11
CA GLY A 29 11.45 2.19 -9.45
C GLY A 29 11.23 2.70 -8.03
N THR A 30 9.98 2.73 -7.53
CA THR A 30 9.67 3.21 -6.18
C THR A 30 10.34 2.32 -5.13
N LEU A 31 11.01 2.97 -4.18
CA LEU A 31 11.58 2.31 -3.00
C LEU A 31 10.54 2.20 -1.89
N ILE A 32 10.28 0.97 -1.43
CA ILE A 32 9.34 0.65 -0.36
C ILE A 32 9.99 -0.29 0.65
N ASN A 33 9.44 -0.33 1.86
CA ASN A 33 9.89 -1.31 2.85
C ASN A 33 9.49 -2.72 2.38
N ALA A 34 10.45 -3.66 2.47
CA ALA A 34 10.24 -5.05 2.05
C ALA A 34 9.11 -5.75 2.81
N ASP A 35 8.94 -5.47 4.10
CA ASP A 35 7.91 -6.10 4.94
C ASP A 35 6.52 -5.56 4.58
N CYS A 36 6.40 -4.25 4.35
CA CYS A 36 5.18 -3.64 3.85
C CYS A 36 4.75 -4.22 2.49
N ASN A 37 5.70 -4.41 1.57
CA ASN A 37 5.44 -5.06 0.29
C ASN A 37 5.00 -6.54 0.48
N GLY A 38 5.62 -7.24 1.44
CA GLY A 38 5.24 -8.60 1.81
C GLY A 38 3.80 -8.70 2.30
N SER A 39 3.43 -7.89 3.30
CA SER A 39 2.07 -7.81 3.84
C SER A 39 1.05 -7.48 2.75
N TYR A 40 1.34 -6.49 1.90
CA TYR A 40 0.45 -6.12 0.80
C TYR A 40 0.19 -7.28 -0.18
N ASN A 41 1.24 -8.01 -0.54
CA ASN A 41 1.12 -9.18 -1.42
C ASN A 41 0.32 -10.33 -0.79
N ILE A 42 0.40 -10.54 0.52
CA ILE A 42 -0.40 -11.53 1.25
C ILE A 42 -1.88 -11.16 1.18
N ILE A 43 -2.22 -9.90 1.53
CA ILE A 43 -3.62 -9.46 1.55
C ILE A 43 -4.21 -9.59 0.12
N ARG A 44 -3.46 -9.27 -0.94
CA ARG A 44 -3.94 -9.46 -2.33
C ARG A 44 -4.23 -10.91 -2.70
N LYS A 45 -3.54 -11.87 -2.09
CA LYS A 45 -3.77 -13.31 -2.35
C LYS A 45 -4.96 -13.85 -1.58
N VAL A 46 -5.13 -13.43 -0.32
CA VAL A 46 -6.16 -13.95 0.58
C VAL A 46 -7.50 -13.23 0.41
N ALA A 47 -7.45 -11.93 0.12
CA ALA A 47 -8.62 -11.07 0.02
C ALA A 47 -8.54 -10.22 -1.27
N PRO A 48 -8.73 -10.82 -2.46
CA PRO A 48 -8.62 -10.11 -3.74
C PRO A 48 -9.58 -8.91 -3.85
N ASP A 49 -10.67 -8.93 -3.08
CA ASP A 49 -11.70 -7.90 -3.07
C ASP A 49 -11.48 -6.80 -2.03
N ALA A 50 -10.42 -6.87 -1.22
CA ALA A 50 -10.22 -5.92 -0.11
C ALA A 50 -9.96 -4.45 -0.54
N TRP A 51 -9.82 -4.19 -1.85
CA TRP A 51 -9.66 -2.86 -2.43
C TRP A 51 -10.74 -2.53 -3.47
N LYS A 52 -11.74 -3.41 -3.66
CA LYS A 52 -12.92 -3.02 -4.41
C LYS A 52 -13.66 -1.94 -3.62
N LEU A 53 -14.22 -0.96 -4.32
CA LEU A 53 -15.16 -0.01 -3.74
C LEU A 53 -16.44 -0.80 -3.44
N VAL A 54 -16.49 -1.44 -2.28
CA VAL A 54 -17.73 -2.00 -1.74
C VAL A 54 -18.49 -0.87 -1.05
N GLU A 55 -19.74 -0.67 -1.48
CA GLU A 55 -20.74 -0.07 -0.59
C GLU A 55 -20.78 -0.95 0.65
N GLY A 56 -20.57 -0.34 1.82
CA GLY A 56 -20.28 -1.06 3.05
C GLY A 56 -21.36 -2.11 3.38
N VAL A 57 -20.95 -3.14 4.13
CA VAL A 57 -21.89 -4.06 4.78
C VAL A 57 -22.85 -3.22 5.64
N GLU A 58 -24.16 -3.47 5.51
CA GLU A 58 -25.27 -2.63 5.98
C GLU A 58 -25.30 -2.37 7.50
N ASP A 59 -24.46 -3.03 8.30
CA ASP A 59 -24.31 -2.82 9.74
C ASP A 59 -23.61 -1.48 10.12
N GLY A 60 -23.63 -0.49 9.22
CA GLY A 60 -23.50 0.92 9.60
C GLY A 60 -22.12 1.37 10.11
N LYS A 61 -21.04 0.67 9.77
CA LYS A 61 -19.66 1.15 10.00
C LYS A 61 -18.82 1.04 8.73
N GLY A 62 -19.28 1.68 7.66
CA GLY A 62 -18.52 1.91 6.44
C GLY A 62 -17.30 2.82 6.69
N HIS A 63 -16.29 2.31 7.39
CA HIS A 63 -14.94 2.80 7.22
C HIS A 63 -14.45 2.31 5.85
N LYS A 64 -13.80 3.18 5.08
CA LYS A 64 -12.84 2.73 4.04
C LYS A 64 -12.08 1.54 4.64
N PRO A 65 -11.84 0.43 3.92
CA PRO A 65 -11.05 -0.65 4.48
C PRO A 65 -9.85 -0.01 5.17
N ALA A 66 -9.69 -0.19 6.49
CA ALA A 66 -8.58 0.41 7.24
C ALA A 66 -7.21 0.00 6.64
N VAL A 67 -7.25 -0.99 5.75
CA VAL A 67 -6.21 -1.53 4.90
C VAL A 67 -6.07 -0.85 3.53
N HIS A 68 -6.65 0.33 3.30
CA HIS A 68 -6.31 1.16 2.14
C HIS A 68 -5.22 2.17 2.54
N PRO A 69 -3.94 1.78 2.56
CA PRO A 69 -2.86 2.68 2.89
C PRO A 69 -2.81 3.78 1.84
N VAL A 70 -3.34 4.96 2.19
CA VAL A 70 -3.09 6.17 1.44
C VAL A 70 -1.68 6.59 1.78
N ARG A 71 -0.81 6.67 0.77
CA ARG A 71 0.51 7.28 0.95
C ARG A 71 0.31 8.76 1.21
N ILE A 72 0.38 9.16 2.47
CA ILE A 72 0.44 10.57 2.84
C ILE A 72 1.85 11.04 2.53
N VAL A 73 1.99 11.87 1.49
CA VAL A 73 3.21 12.66 1.30
C VAL A 73 3.10 13.83 2.27
N VAL A 74 3.71 13.68 3.45
CA VAL A 74 3.91 14.83 4.34
C VAL A 74 5.08 15.59 3.75
N ASP A 75 4.82 16.74 3.12
CA ASP A 75 5.89 17.65 2.71
C ASP A 75 6.56 18.18 3.99
N PRO A 76 7.86 17.91 4.22
CA PRO A 76 8.57 18.41 5.40
C PRO A 76 8.59 19.94 5.47
N LEU A 77 8.22 20.65 4.40
CA LEU A 77 8.16 22.10 4.30
C LEU A 77 6.74 22.68 4.39
N THR A 78 5.70 21.87 4.58
CA THR A 78 4.37 22.42 4.95
C THR A 78 4.44 22.99 6.35
N LYS A 79 4.86 24.26 6.46
CA LYS A 79 4.82 25.02 7.70
C LYS A 79 3.37 25.03 8.21
N PRO A 80 3.12 24.78 9.50
CA PRO A 80 1.79 25.01 10.07
C PRO A 80 1.42 26.47 9.81
N LYS A 81 0.24 26.72 9.24
CA LYS A 81 -0.33 28.08 9.19
C LYS A 81 -0.48 28.55 10.63
N ARG A 82 0.47 29.35 11.10
CA ARG A 82 0.29 30.12 12.33
C ARG A 82 -0.75 31.18 12.00
N GLU A 83 -1.99 30.97 12.42
CA GLU A 83 -2.94 32.08 12.56
C GLU A 83 -2.37 33.01 13.61
N ILE A 84 -1.80 34.12 13.14
CA ILE A 84 -1.42 35.23 14.00
C ILE A 84 -2.75 35.88 14.41
N LEU A 85 -3.27 35.48 15.57
CA LEU A 85 -4.16 36.33 16.35
C LEU A 85 -3.32 37.52 16.84
N ALA A 86 -3.12 38.48 15.93
CA ALA A 86 -2.64 39.80 16.29
C ALA A 86 -3.75 40.48 17.08
N LEU A 87 -3.39 40.95 18.28
CA LEU A 87 -4.14 41.86 19.13
C LEU A 87 -5.02 42.82 18.33
N LEU A 88 -6.33 42.77 18.61
CA LEU A 88 -7.20 43.92 18.85
C LEU A 88 -8.19 43.55 19.96
#